data_AF-A0A3Q2WK11-F1
#
_entry.id   AF-A0A3Q2WK11-F1
#
_cell.length_a   1.000
_cell.length_b   1.000
_cell.length_c   1.000
_cell.angle_alpha   90.00
_cell.angle_beta   90.00
_cell.angle_gamma   90.00
#
_symmetry.space_group_name_H-M   'P 1'
#
loop_
_entity.id
_entity.type
_entity.pdbx_description
1 polymer ?
#
loop_
_entity_poly.entity_id
_entity_poly.type
_entity_poly.pdbx_seq_one_letter_code
_entity_poly.pdbx_strand_id
1 'polypeptide(L)' 'SYNYPKLVTTDYFFWYRQHPGKPPQFLISHSASGSVLNDPVPGLKVQVEEKLIQMNISSATVADSAVYFCAV' A
#
# COMPACT_ATOMS: atom_id res chain seq x y z
N SER A 1 -6.72 0.12 5.96
CA SER A 1 -6.31 1.49 6.32
C SER A 1 -5.29 1.42 7.44
N TYR A 2 -4.31 2.32 7.44
CA TYR A 2 -3.26 2.42 8.46
C TYR A 2 -3.24 3.85 9.02
N ASN A 3 -3.28 4.00 10.34
CA ASN A 3 -3.20 5.29 11.01
C ASN A 3 -1.76 5.47 11.51
N TYR A 4 -0.95 6.23 10.76
CA TYR A 4 0.45 6.43 11.07
C TYR A 4 0.61 7.61 12.04
N PRO A 5 1.19 7.42 13.25
CA PRO A 5 1.12 8.42 14.31
C PRO A 5 1.77 9.76 13.95
N LYS A 6 2.77 9.75 13.06
CA LYS A 6 3.48 10.94 12.60
C LYS A 6 3.99 10.73 11.16
N LEU A 7 3.29 11.30 10.19
CA LEU A 7 3.82 11.44 8.83
C LEU A 7 4.86 12.56 8.80
N VAL A 8 6.10 12.22 8.43
CA VAL A 8 7.11 13.19 8.01
C VAL A 8 7.30 13.12 6.51
N THR A 9 7.67 14.25 5.90
CA THR A 9 7.77 14.39 4.44
C THR A 9 8.81 13.47 3.80
N THR A 10 9.73 12.94 4.59
CA THR A 10 10.77 11.99 4.18
C THR A 10 10.33 10.52 4.24
N ASP A 11 9.13 10.23 4.73
CA ASP A 11 8.63 8.86 4.82
C ASP A 11 8.24 8.32 3.44
N TYR A 12 8.57 7.05 3.23
CA TYR A 12 8.23 6.29 2.05
C TYR A 12 7.47 5.04 2.46
N PHE A 13 6.30 4.84 1.88
CA PHE A 13 5.46 3.71 2.21
C PHE A 13 5.53 2.67 1.12
N PHE A 14 5.65 1.42 1.53
CA PHE A 14 5.74 0.26 0.64
C PHE A 14 4.63 -0.73 1.01
N TRP A 15 3.83 -1.07 0.01
CA TRP A 15 2.73 -2.01 0.16
C TRP A 15 3.11 -3.38 -0.40
N TYR A 16 2.72 -4.41 0.33
CA TYR A 16 2.96 -5.80 -0.03
C TYR A 16 1.70 -6.63 0.13
N ARG A 17 1.64 -7.71 -0.64
CA ARG A 17 0.64 -8.78 -0.49
C ARG A 17 1.31 -10.12 -0.28
N GLN A 18 0.79 -10.90 0.65
CA GLN A 18 1.28 -12.25 0.92
C GLN A 18 0.14 -13.26 0.87
N HIS A 19 0.22 -14.17 -0.11
CA HIS A 19 -0.62 -15.37 -0.14
C HIS A 19 -0.10 -16.42 0.86
N PRO A 20 -0.96 -17.32 1.37
CA PRO A 20 -0.57 -18.36 2.31
C PRO A 20 0.64 -19.18 1.80
N GLY A 21 1.67 -19.31 2.63
CA GLY A 21 2.89 -20.08 2.32
C GLY A 21 3.80 -19.46 1.24
N LYS A 22 3.58 -18.22 0.84
CA LYS A 22 4.41 -17.49 -0.14
C LYS A 22 5.15 -16.31 0.51
N PRO A 23 6.28 -15.87 -0.07
CA PRO A 23 6.92 -14.63 0.37
C PRO A 23 6.04 -13.41 0.04
N PRO A 24 6.17 -12.30 0.78
CA PRO A 24 5.52 -11.03 0.43
C PRO A 24 5.93 -10.55 -0.97
N GLN A 25 4.94 -10.11 -1.75
CA GLN A 25 5.11 -9.56 -3.09
C GLN A 25 4.89 -8.05 -3.03
N PHE A 26 5.83 -7.30 -3.61
CA PHE A 26 5.72 -5.85 -3.71
C PHE A 26 4.55 -5.45 -4.62
N LEU A 27 3.80 -4.44 -4.20
CA LEU A 27 2.61 -3.95 -4.90
C LEU A 27 2.81 -2.53 -5.44
N ILE A 28 2.97 -1.56 -4.53
CA ILE A 28 3.02 -0.13 -4.83
C ILE A 28 3.82 0.59 -3.75
N SER A 29 4.51 1.67 -4.11
CA SER A 29 5.16 2.56 -3.15
C SER A 29 4.81 4.01 -3.40
N HIS A 30 4.74 4.81 -2.33
CA HIS A 30 4.41 6.22 -2.40
C HIS A 30 5.14 7.01 -1.31
N SER A 31 5.27 8.32 -1.52
CA SER A 31 5.74 9.26 -0.49
C SER A 31 4.65 9.56 0.54
N ALA A 32 5.04 10.25 1.62
CA ALA A 32 4.13 10.76 2.65
C ALA A 32 2.99 11.65 2.13
N SER A 33 3.15 12.31 0.97
CA SER A 33 2.07 13.09 0.34
C SER A 33 1.09 12.24 -0.48
N GLY A 34 1.31 10.93 -0.56
CA GLY A 34 0.56 10.02 -1.43
C GLY A 34 1.02 10.04 -2.88
N SER A 35 2.09 10.76 -3.23
CA SER A 35 2.63 10.73 -4.59
C SER A 35 3.26 9.36 -4.86
N VAL A 36 2.72 8.64 -5.84
CA VAL A 36 3.15 7.31 -6.25
C VAL A 36 4.56 7.36 -6.82
N LEU A 37 5.41 6.44 -6.36
CA LEU A 37 6.82 6.32 -6.77
C LEU A 37 7.04 5.10 -7.67
N ASN A 38 6.42 3.97 -7.34
CA ASN A 38 6.46 2.75 -8.14
C ASN A 38 5.10 2.07 -8.08
N ASP A 39 4.57 1.68 -9.23
CA ASP A 39 3.28 0.99 -9.36
C ASP A 39 3.36 -0.12 -10.44
N PRO A 40 4.08 -1.22 -10.16
CA PRO A 40 4.18 -2.34 -11.10
C PRO A 40 2.89 -3.17 -11.20
N VAL A 41 1.94 -3.00 -10.27
CA VAL A 41 0.71 -3.81 -10.19
C VAL A 41 -0.50 -2.93 -10.53
N PRO A 42 -1.12 -3.10 -11.71
CA PRO A 42 -2.21 -2.24 -12.14
C PRO A 42 -3.45 -2.39 -11.25
N GLY A 43 -4.24 -1.30 -11.18
CA GLY A 43 -5.51 -1.29 -10.46
C GLY A 43 -5.40 -0.93 -8.98
N LEU A 44 -4.20 -0.64 -8.49
CA LEU A 44 -3.98 -0.13 -7.13
C LEU A 44 -4.09 1.40 -7.11
N LYS A 45 -4.64 1.93 -6.01
CA LYS A 45 -4.69 3.38 -5.74
C LYS A 45 -4.31 3.64 -4.30
N VAL A 46 -3.54 4.69 -4.07
CA VAL A 46 -3.19 5.17 -2.74
C VAL A 46 -3.89 6.50 -2.48
N GLN A 47 -4.39 6.65 -1.26
CA GLN A 47 -4.92 7.91 -0.74
C GLN A 47 -4.29 8.18 0.62
N VAL A 48 -3.81 9.41 0.80
CA VAL A 48 -3.25 9.88 2.07
C VAL A 48 -4.03 11.13 2.50
N GLU A 49 -4.69 11.05 3.64
CA GLU A 49 -5.44 12.14 4.23
C GLU A 49 -4.98 12.33 5.68
N GLU A 50 -4.29 13.43 5.96
CA GLU A 50 -3.62 13.66 7.24
C GLU A 50 -2.76 12.47 7.65
N LYS A 51 -3.20 11.64 8.61
CA LYS A 51 -2.52 10.44 9.15
C LYS A 51 -3.06 9.12 8.61
N LEU A 52 -4.13 9.19 7.83
CA LEU A 52 -4.83 8.05 7.29
C LEU A 52 -4.23 7.67 5.95
N ILE A 53 -3.64 6.48 5.88
CA ILE A 53 -3.09 5.91 4.66
C ILE A 53 -3.98 4.76 4.22
N GLN A 54 -4.45 4.84 2.98
CA GLN A 54 -5.34 3.85 2.39
C GLN A 54 -4.79 3.37 1.06
N MET A 55 -4.81 2.05 0.86
CA MET A 55 -4.59 1.41 -0.43
C MET A 55 -5.89 0.74 -0.85
N ASN A 56 -6.37 1.10 -2.04
CA ASN A 56 -7.59 0.57 -2.66
C ASN A 56 -7.22 -0.31 -3.85
N ILE A 57 -7.87 -1.47 -3.96
CA ILE A 57 -7.74 -2.37 -5.11
C ILE A 57 -9.00 -2.22 -5.95
N SER A 58 -8.82 -1.84 -7.22
CA SER A 58 -9.93 -1.67 -8.16
C SER A 58 -10.39 -3.04 -8.64
N SER A 59 -11.71 -3.28 -8.69
CA SER A 59 -12.30 -4.53 -9.19
C SER A 59 -11.78 -5.79 -8.49
N ALA A 60 -11.67 -5.74 -7.15
CA ALA A 60 -11.15 -6.84 -6.34
C ALA A 60 -11.86 -8.17 -6.61
N THR A 61 -11.08 -9.25 -6.71
CA THR A 61 -11.55 -10.61 -6.96
C THR A 61 -11.16 -11.53 -5.80
N VAL A 62 -11.69 -12.76 -5.80
CA VAL A 62 -11.33 -13.78 -4.80
C VAL A 62 -9.81 -14.07 -4.80
N ALA A 63 -9.14 -13.97 -5.94
CA ALA A 63 -7.70 -14.18 -6.08
C ALA A 63 -6.84 -13.13 -5.32
N ASP A 64 -7.44 -11.98 -5.00
CA ASP A 64 -6.81 -10.92 -4.22
C ASP A 64 -6.88 -11.17 -2.71
N SER A 65 -7.53 -12.25 -2.27
CA SER A 65 -7.59 -12.65 -0.86
C SER A 65 -6.21 -13.05 -0.35
N ALA A 66 -5.65 -12.21 0.51
CA ALA A 66 -4.29 -12.34 1.02
C ALA A 66 -4.10 -11.44 2.26
N VAL A 67 -2.96 -11.58 2.94
CA VAL A 67 -2.54 -10.61 3.95
C VAL A 67 -1.85 -9.44 3.26
N TYR A 68 -2.22 -8.22 3.65
CA TYR A 68 -1.64 -7.00 3.12
C TYR A 68 -0.82 -6.29 4.19
N PHE A 69 0.40 -5.90 3.82
CA PHE A 69 1.34 -5.21 4.70
C PHE A 69 1.66 -3.83 4.16
N CYS A 70 1.85 -2.90 5.09
CA CYS A 70 2.44 -1.59 4.82
C CYS A 70 3.73 -1.49 5.64
N ALA A 71 4.82 -1.08 5.01
CA ALA A 71 6.09 -0.78 5.65
C ALA A 71 6.48 0.68 5.37
N VAL A 72 7.20 1.30 6.30
CA VAL A 72 7.71 2.69 6.20
C VAL A 72 9.23 2.69 6.37
#